data_AF-A0A6A5SBT3-F1
#
_entry.id   AF-A0A6A5SBT3-F1
#
_cell.length_a   1.000
_cell.length_b   1.000
_cell.length_c   1.000
_cell.angle_alpha   90.00
_cell.angle_beta   90.00
_cell.angle_gamma   90.00
#
_symmetry.space_group_name_H-M   'P 1'
#
loop_
_entity.id
_entity.type
_entity.pdbx_description
1 polymer ?
#
loop_
_entity_poly.entity_id
_entity_poly.type
_entity_poly.pdbx_seq_one_letter_code
_entity_poly.pdbx_strand_id
1 'polypeptide(L)'
;MSDETVTPAASAAQTAAPIPRYFRNDAPLARRDPHKQLLASLDRLITDYPPHHVPPGGGLYYGPISVAFLFYALHNLYPDLTLENYPLNTWSAAYIEQAQANMKDFPAPSPSKCGVSNDIMSLLALYAVTAKDPETVKELCDHAAVMFGPETSNDWLNGRSGYLYLLRLVRGAFLHNQEITELIEDTADEVIENIMGSSRPWKWHGKAYVGAVHGAIGIITQIVLTDPSWAPKLEAELGALLSYQYESGNFPSSLPPGRDRLVQFCHGAPGVVASLLSIRKYFPEIHERIDRVVAKARECIWERGLLTKEPCLCHGISGNALALDEKQFDHFMTYTTGHEIKSMAKDGMLEKSDDPSALWCGEAGRAWCWAVADKQLDKRLLGYNDI
;
A
#
# COMPACT_ATOMS: atom_id res chain seq x y z
N MET A 1 -71.42 0.22 -19.65
CA MET A 1 -70.57 0.13 -18.45
C MET A 1 -69.61 -1.03 -18.63
N SER A 2 -68.41 -0.74 -19.10
CA SER A 2 -67.22 -1.59 -19.04
C SER A 2 -66.06 -0.75 -19.58
N ASP A 3 -65.45 0.03 -18.70
CA ASP A 3 -64.21 0.75 -18.98
C ASP A 3 -63.03 -0.20 -18.75
N GLU A 4 -62.29 -0.50 -19.82
CA GLU A 4 -60.97 -1.12 -19.76
C GLU A 4 -59.92 -0.03 -19.52
N THR A 5 -59.34 -0.02 -18.33
CA THR A 5 -58.21 0.84 -17.98
C THR A 5 -56.89 0.18 -18.40
N VAL A 6 -56.28 0.72 -19.44
CA VAL A 6 -54.93 0.36 -19.90
C VAL A 6 -53.90 0.90 -18.89
N THR A 7 -53.11 0.00 -18.31
CA THR A 7 -51.99 0.33 -17.43
C THR A 7 -50.79 0.80 -18.27
N PRO A 8 -50.08 1.90 -17.93
CA PRO A 8 -48.91 2.30 -18.69
C PRO A 8 -47.72 1.38 -18.36
N ALA A 9 -47.02 0.96 -19.42
CA ALA A 9 -45.80 0.18 -19.33
C ALA A 9 -44.74 0.90 -18.50
N ALA A 10 -44.19 0.20 -17.51
CA ALA A 10 -43.03 0.64 -16.75
C ALA A 10 -41.87 0.93 -17.72
N SER A 11 -41.32 2.13 -17.66
CA SER A 11 -40.11 2.46 -18.42
C SER A 11 -38.98 1.57 -17.92
N ALA A 12 -38.35 0.85 -18.84
CA ALA A 12 -37.13 0.14 -18.56
C ALA A 12 -36.07 1.18 -18.13
N ALA A 13 -35.67 1.14 -16.86
CA ALA A 13 -34.53 1.91 -16.38
C ALA A 13 -33.31 1.54 -17.25
N GLN A 14 -32.84 2.49 -18.05
CA GLN A 14 -31.58 2.35 -18.78
C GLN A 14 -30.49 2.18 -17.73
N THR A 15 -29.92 0.97 -17.66
CA THR A 15 -28.74 0.71 -16.86
C THR A 15 -27.60 1.52 -17.44
N ALA A 16 -27.10 2.49 -16.66
CA ALA A 16 -25.95 3.30 -17.06
C ALA A 16 -24.78 2.38 -17.43
N ALA A 17 -24.08 2.71 -18.51
CA ALA A 17 -22.90 1.96 -18.93
C ALA A 17 -21.87 1.90 -17.78
N PRO A 18 -21.20 0.76 -17.57
CA PRO A 18 -20.21 0.64 -16.50
C PRO A 18 -19.05 1.61 -16.72
N ILE A 19 -18.61 2.27 -15.64
CA ILE A 19 -17.46 3.18 -15.66
C ILE A 19 -16.24 2.40 -16.16
N PRO A 20 -15.49 2.90 -17.16
CA PRO A 20 -14.27 2.23 -17.61
C PRO A 20 -13.24 2.20 -16.48
N ARG A 21 -12.31 1.23 -16.47
CA ARG A 21 -11.32 1.09 -15.36
C ARG A 21 -10.26 2.19 -15.32
N TYR A 22 -9.98 2.78 -16.47
CA TYR A 22 -8.99 3.82 -16.67
C TYR A 22 -9.44 4.70 -17.83
N PHE A 23 -8.89 5.90 -17.91
CA PHE A 23 -9.06 6.82 -19.04
C PHE A 23 -7.75 6.96 -19.82
N ARG A 24 -7.86 7.43 -21.06
CA ARG A 24 -6.71 7.55 -21.96
C ARG A 24 -5.77 8.64 -21.47
N ASN A 25 -4.48 8.38 -21.61
CA ASN A 25 -3.40 9.32 -21.35
C ASN A 25 -3.00 10.04 -22.66
N ASP A 26 -3.81 11.01 -23.09
CA ASP A 26 -3.65 11.75 -24.35
C ASP A 26 -3.25 13.22 -24.15
N ALA A 27 -3.23 13.70 -22.91
CA ALA A 27 -2.83 15.06 -22.58
C ALA A 27 -1.30 15.22 -22.65
N PRO A 28 -0.80 16.45 -22.95
CA PRO A 28 0.63 16.72 -22.87
C PRO A 28 1.14 16.55 -21.43
N LEU A 29 2.43 16.23 -21.30
CA LEU A 29 3.10 16.18 -20.01
C LEU A 29 2.88 17.48 -19.23
N ALA A 30 2.54 17.35 -17.97
CA ALA A 30 2.18 18.45 -17.10
C ALA A 30 2.71 18.18 -15.70
N ARG A 31 2.77 19.24 -14.88
CA ARG A 31 3.13 19.15 -13.46
C ARG A 31 2.33 20.17 -12.66
N ARG A 32 2.16 19.91 -11.37
CA ARG A 32 1.60 20.86 -10.40
C ARG A 32 2.67 21.25 -9.39
N ASP A 33 2.39 22.27 -8.59
CA ASP A 33 3.18 22.61 -7.41
C ASP A 33 2.93 21.54 -6.33
N PRO A 34 3.92 20.67 -6.04
CA PRO A 34 3.71 19.55 -5.12
C PRO A 34 3.43 20.01 -3.70
N HIS A 35 4.13 21.03 -3.21
CA HIS A 35 3.94 21.56 -1.86
C HIS A 35 2.52 22.06 -1.67
N LYS A 36 2.01 22.83 -2.62
CA LYS A 36 0.63 23.32 -2.58
C LYS A 36 -0.39 22.19 -2.60
N GLN A 37 -0.15 21.13 -3.36
CA GLN A 37 -1.06 19.98 -3.40
C GLN A 37 -0.98 19.12 -2.14
N LEU A 38 0.19 18.98 -1.53
CA LEU A 38 0.39 18.34 -0.23
C LEU A 38 -0.46 19.07 0.84
N LEU A 39 -0.29 20.39 0.98
CA LEU A 39 -1.04 21.17 1.96
C LEU A 39 -2.55 21.06 1.75
N ALA A 40 -3.01 21.15 0.50
CA ALA A 40 -4.43 20.98 0.19
C ALA A 40 -4.94 19.56 0.49
N SER A 41 -4.10 18.54 0.38
CA SER A 41 -4.45 17.15 0.71
C SER A 41 -4.54 16.93 2.21
N LEU A 42 -3.59 17.47 2.96
CA LEU A 42 -3.60 17.41 4.42
C LEU A 42 -4.77 18.19 5.02
N ASP A 43 -5.08 19.37 4.47
CA ASP A 43 -6.23 20.18 4.85
C ASP A 43 -7.56 19.42 4.69
N ARG A 44 -7.77 18.77 3.54
CA ARG A 44 -8.92 17.87 3.34
C ARG A 44 -8.93 16.70 4.32
N LEU A 45 -7.78 16.07 4.55
CA LEU A 45 -7.68 14.93 5.45
C LEU A 45 -8.15 15.29 6.87
N ILE A 46 -7.70 16.42 7.42
CA ILE A 46 -8.10 16.82 8.78
C ILE A 46 -9.50 17.44 8.84
N THR A 47 -9.99 18.05 7.76
CA THR A 47 -11.32 18.69 7.72
C THR A 47 -12.42 17.67 7.49
N ASP A 48 -12.25 16.79 6.50
CA ASP A 48 -13.28 15.82 6.10
C ASP A 48 -13.21 14.55 6.96
N TYR A 49 -12.02 14.20 7.46
CA TYR A 49 -11.77 12.98 8.24
C TYR A 49 -11.01 13.25 9.56
N PRO A 50 -11.46 14.18 10.43
CA PRO A 50 -10.83 14.38 11.73
C PRO A 50 -10.84 13.07 12.54
N PRO A 51 -9.97 12.92 13.56
CA PRO A 51 -9.76 11.65 14.26
C PRO A 51 -11.04 10.90 14.65
N HIS A 52 -12.02 11.57 15.25
CA HIS A 52 -13.28 10.99 15.71
C HIS A 52 -14.24 10.57 14.59
N HIS A 53 -13.99 10.95 13.33
CA HIS A 53 -14.74 10.52 12.15
C HIS A 53 -14.11 9.32 11.44
N VAL A 54 -12.86 8.97 11.74
CA VAL A 54 -12.20 7.84 11.09
C VAL A 54 -12.60 6.53 11.77
N PRO A 55 -13.21 5.57 11.03
CA PRO A 55 -13.58 4.29 11.58
C PRO A 55 -12.33 3.50 12.03
N PRO A 56 -12.36 2.88 13.21
CA PRO A 56 -11.24 2.07 13.69
C PRO A 56 -11.13 0.77 12.88
N GLY A 57 -9.90 0.26 12.72
CA GLY A 57 -9.64 -1.02 12.05
C GLY A 57 -8.70 -0.95 10.84
N GLY A 58 -7.97 -2.06 10.61
CA GLY A 58 -7.14 -2.31 9.44
C GLY A 58 -5.70 -1.80 9.51
N GLY A 59 -5.18 -1.54 10.71
CA GLY A 59 -3.74 -1.34 10.96
C GLY A 59 -3.09 -0.21 10.13
N LEU A 60 -1.92 -0.45 9.56
CA LEU A 60 -1.27 0.53 8.66
C LEU A 60 -1.94 0.64 7.28
N TYR A 61 -2.94 -0.20 7.00
CA TYR A 61 -3.63 -0.19 5.71
C TYR A 61 -4.85 0.75 5.68
N TYR A 62 -5.72 0.63 6.69
CA TYR A 62 -6.97 1.39 6.85
C TYR A 62 -7.03 2.14 8.18
N GLY A 63 -8.06 2.97 8.34
CA GLY A 63 -8.42 3.52 9.63
C GLY A 63 -7.37 4.45 10.27
N PRO A 64 -7.50 4.75 11.57
CA PRO A 64 -6.77 5.83 12.22
C PRO A 64 -5.27 5.54 12.35
N ILE A 65 -4.86 4.28 12.53
CA ILE A 65 -3.44 3.91 12.63
C ILE A 65 -2.70 4.22 11.32
N SER A 66 -3.33 3.95 10.17
CA SER A 66 -2.77 4.29 8.86
C SER A 66 -2.58 5.80 8.65
N VAL A 67 -3.54 6.61 9.14
CA VAL A 67 -3.48 8.07 9.07
C VAL A 67 -2.43 8.63 10.03
N ALA A 68 -2.35 8.08 11.24
CA ALA A 68 -1.30 8.43 12.19
C ALA A 68 0.09 8.17 11.61
N PHE A 69 0.28 7.02 10.95
CA PHE A 69 1.56 6.66 10.36
C PHE A 69 1.99 7.65 9.26
N LEU A 70 1.06 8.15 8.44
CA LEU A 70 1.35 9.25 7.51
C LEU A 70 1.87 10.47 8.27
N PHE A 71 1.15 10.95 9.28
CA PHE A 71 1.52 12.16 10.00
C PHE A 71 2.87 12.04 10.70
N TYR A 72 3.17 10.87 11.26
CA TYR A 72 4.49 10.56 11.79
C TYR A 72 5.57 10.67 10.71
N ALA A 73 5.39 10.02 9.57
CA ALA A 73 6.36 10.05 8.47
C ALA A 73 6.57 11.48 7.94
N LEU A 74 5.49 12.24 7.77
CA LEU A 74 5.56 13.63 7.30
C LEU A 74 6.19 14.56 8.34
N HIS A 75 5.96 14.37 9.64
CA HIS A 75 6.62 15.16 10.66
C HIS A 75 8.15 15.05 10.57
N ASN A 76 8.67 13.85 10.30
CA ASN A 76 10.11 13.63 10.13
C ASN A 76 10.66 14.35 8.88
N LEU A 77 9.86 14.55 7.84
CA LEU A 77 10.23 15.24 6.60
C LEU A 77 10.02 16.77 6.66
N TYR A 78 9.07 17.20 7.50
CA TYR A 78 8.60 18.58 7.65
C TYR A 78 8.42 18.91 9.14
N PRO A 79 9.52 19.04 9.91
CA PRO A 79 9.44 19.21 11.38
C PRO A 79 8.72 20.51 11.78
N ASP A 80 8.79 21.54 10.94
CA ASP A 80 8.21 22.86 11.19
C ASP A 80 6.81 23.05 10.58
N LEU A 81 6.31 22.07 9.79
CA LEU A 81 5.00 22.20 9.16
C LEU A 81 3.89 22.03 10.21
N THR A 82 2.93 22.95 10.16
CA THR A 82 1.74 22.92 11.02
C THR A 82 0.47 22.91 10.19
N LEU A 83 -0.59 22.30 10.73
CA LEU A 83 -1.95 22.35 10.22
C LEU A 83 -2.85 22.83 11.35
N GLU A 84 -3.65 23.87 11.09
CA GLU A 84 -4.43 24.58 12.11
C GLU A 84 -3.59 25.02 13.34
N ASN A 85 -2.32 25.39 13.10
CA ASN A 85 -1.32 25.74 14.13
C ASN A 85 -0.83 24.58 15.01
N TYR A 86 -1.19 23.34 14.70
CA TYR A 86 -0.66 22.15 15.37
C TYR A 86 0.42 21.47 14.53
N PRO A 87 1.57 21.10 15.13
CA PRO A 87 2.57 20.28 14.47
C PRO A 87 2.01 18.92 14.00
N LEU A 88 2.61 18.34 12.95
CA LEU A 88 2.13 17.07 12.39
C LEU A 88 2.19 15.90 13.39
N ASN A 89 3.15 15.86 14.31
CA ASN A 89 3.19 14.82 15.35
C ASN A 89 2.02 14.93 16.35
N THR A 90 1.44 16.12 16.56
CA THR A 90 0.21 16.28 17.35
C THR A 90 -0.97 15.62 16.66
N TRP A 91 -1.09 15.77 15.34
CA TRP A 91 -2.08 15.05 14.53
C TRP A 91 -1.85 13.54 14.60
N SER A 92 -0.61 13.08 14.42
CA SER A 92 -0.26 11.66 14.60
C SER A 92 -0.73 11.11 15.95
N ALA A 93 -0.48 11.84 17.05
CA ALA A 93 -0.90 11.44 18.38
C ALA A 93 -2.42 11.37 18.53
N ALA A 94 -3.17 12.32 17.95
CA ALA A 94 -4.63 12.33 18.00
C ALA A 94 -5.27 11.12 17.28
N TYR A 95 -4.70 10.70 16.14
CA TYR A 95 -5.17 9.46 15.47
C TYR A 95 -4.74 8.19 16.22
N ILE A 96 -3.57 8.18 16.88
CA ILE A 96 -3.18 7.08 17.79
C ILE A 96 -4.18 6.97 18.95
N GLU A 97 -4.55 8.10 19.56
CA GLU A 97 -5.53 8.14 20.65
C GLU A 97 -6.89 7.59 20.20
N GLN A 98 -7.34 7.96 19.00
CA GLN A 98 -8.55 7.38 18.40
C GLN A 98 -8.46 5.86 18.26
N ALA A 99 -7.31 5.33 17.82
CA ALA A 99 -7.11 3.88 17.73
C ALA A 99 -7.14 3.22 19.12
N GLN A 100 -6.44 3.81 20.10
CA GLN A 100 -6.37 3.32 21.48
C GLN A 100 -7.74 3.29 22.17
N ALA A 101 -8.57 4.31 21.93
CA ALA A 101 -9.94 4.37 22.47
C ALA A 101 -10.83 3.20 22.01
N ASN A 102 -10.49 2.57 20.88
CA ASN A 102 -11.20 1.43 20.30
C ASN A 102 -10.43 0.10 20.43
N MET A 103 -9.30 0.08 21.15
CA MET A 103 -8.39 -1.07 21.19
C MET A 103 -9.03 -2.36 21.70
N LYS A 104 -10.00 -2.26 22.61
CA LYS A 104 -10.74 -3.40 23.16
C LYS A 104 -11.51 -4.20 22.11
N ASP A 105 -11.84 -3.58 20.98
CA ASP A 105 -12.62 -4.18 19.89
C ASP A 105 -11.72 -4.74 18.79
N PHE A 106 -10.39 -4.58 18.92
CA PHE A 106 -9.43 -5.10 17.94
C PHE A 106 -9.24 -6.60 18.09
N PRO A 107 -9.30 -7.36 16.97
CA PRO A 107 -9.00 -8.77 17.01
C PRO A 107 -7.51 -8.98 17.31
N ALA A 108 -7.22 -9.94 18.19
CA ALA A 108 -5.85 -10.38 18.44
C ALA A 108 -5.16 -10.86 17.14
N PRO A 109 -3.82 -10.78 17.06
CA PRO A 109 -3.07 -11.39 15.98
C PRO A 109 -3.45 -12.87 15.79
N SER A 110 -3.67 -13.26 14.54
CA SER A 110 -4.09 -14.63 14.19
C SER A 110 -3.44 -15.08 12.88
N PRO A 111 -3.40 -16.40 12.59
CA PRO A 111 -2.80 -16.93 11.36
C PRO A 111 -3.28 -16.28 10.06
N SER A 112 -4.51 -15.77 10.04
CA SER A 112 -5.11 -15.09 8.88
C SER A 112 -5.17 -13.55 8.99
N LYS A 113 -4.71 -12.95 10.10
CA LYS A 113 -4.68 -11.50 10.31
C LYS A 113 -3.52 -11.14 11.23
N CYS A 114 -2.32 -11.23 10.68
CA CYS A 114 -1.07 -10.96 11.38
C CYS A 114 -0.03 -10.16 10.55
N GLY A 115 -0.47 -9.48 9.49
CA GLY A 115 0.37 -8.56 8.73
C GLY A 115 0.13 -7.11 9.13
N VAL A 116 0.43 -6.18 8.22
CA VAL A 116 0.26 -4.74 8.44
C VAL A 116 -1.21 -4.30 8.60
N SER A 117 -2.17 -5.15 8.29
CA SER A 117 -3.60 -4.88 8.55
C SER A 117 -4.04 -5.20 9.98
N ASN A 118 -3.19 -5.86 10.77
CA ASN A 118 -3.52 -6.17 12.15
C ASN A 118 -3.35 -4.91 13.02
N ASP A 119 -4.43 -4.55 13.68
CA ASP A 119 -4.55 -3.32 14.47
C ASP A 119 -3.60 -3.29 15.66
N ILE A 120 -3.54 -4.37 16.45
CA ILE A 120 -2.69 -4.46 17.64
C ILE A 120 -1.22 -4.36 17.25
N MET A 121 -0.76 -5.15 16.29
CA MET A 121 0.66 -5.13 15.89
C MET A 121 1.06 -3.81 15.22
N SER A 122 0.19 -3.24 14.41
CA SER A 122 0.46 -1.94 13.78
C SER A 122 0.51 -0.81 14.82
N LEU A 123 -0.38 -0.85 15.82
CA LEU A 123 -0.41 0.11 16.91
C LEU A 123 0.84 -0.02 17.80
N LEU A 124 1.23 -1.24 18.17
CA LEU A 124 2.47 -1.50 18.92
C LEU A 124 3.69 -0.98 18.14
N ALA A 125 3.81 -1.30 16.85
CA ALA A 125 4.93 -0.84 16.04
C ALA A 125 4.99 0.69 15.94
N LEU A 126 3.85 1.35 15.68
CA LEU A 126 3.79 2.81 15.58
C LEU A 126 4.02 3.50 16.93
N TYR A 127 3.49 2.93 18.01
CA TYR A 127 3.71 3.45 19.36
C TYR A 127 5.17 3.30 19.78
N ALA A 128 5.80 2.15 19.51
CA ALA A 128 7.21 1.92 19.82
C ALA A 128 8.12 2.96 19.16
N VAL A 129 7.90 3.28 17.87
CA VAL A 129 8.72 4.28 17.17
C VAL A 129 8.44 5.72 17.58
N THR A 130 7.19 6.05 17.96
CA THR A 130 6.81 7.42 18.37
C THR A 130 7.18 7.72 19.82
N ALA A 131 6.96 6.76 20.73
CA ALA A 131 7.30 6.86 22.15
C ALA A 131 8.77 6.51 22.44
N LYS A 132 9.48 5.89 21.47
CA LYS A 132 10.83 5.33 21.65
C LYS A 132 10.89 4.34 22.81
N ASP A 133 9.85 3.53 22.95
CA ASP A 133 9.69 2.59 24.05
C ASP A 133 10.16 1.18 23.68
N PRO A 134 11.29 0.68 24.25
CA PRO A 134 11.79 -0.66 23.98
C PRO A 134 10.89 -1.78 24.52
N GLU A 135 10.09 -1.53 25.56
CA GLU A 135 9.20 -2.56 26.11
C GLU A 135 8.03 -2.86 25.16
N THR A 136 7.50 -1.83 24.49
CA THR A 136 6.53 -2.01 23.39
C THR A 136 7.11 -2.86 22.24
N VAL A 137 8.41 -2.77 21.97
CA VAL A 137 9.06 -3.65 20.96
C VAL A 137 9.05 -5.10 21.41
N LYS A 138 9.32 -5.36 22.69
CA LYS A 138 9.24 -6.72 23.27
C LYS A 138 7.82 -7.27 23.15
N GLU A 139 6.80 -6.46 23.47
CA GLU A 139 5.39 -6.86 23.29
C GLU A 139 5.04 -7.20 21.84
N LEU A 140 5.56 -6.43 20.87
CA LEU A 140 5.41 -6.76 19.44
C LEU A 140 6.07 -8.11 19.09
N CYS A 141 7.25 -8.40 19.65
CA CYS A 141 7.98 -9.66 19.43
C CYS A 141 7.31 -10.84 20.15
N ASP A 142 6.66 -10.64 21.30
CA ASP A 142 5.91 -11.68 22.02
C ASP A 142 4.76 -12.27 21.19
N HIS A 143 4.25 -11.52 20.21
CA HIS A 143 3.26 -12.00 19.24
C HIS A 143 3.84 -12.91 18.14
N ALA A 144 5.16 -13.09 18.05
CA ALA A 144 5.82 -13.88 17.00
C ALA A 144 5.38 -15.35 16.98
N ALA A 145 4.90 -15.90 18.10
CA ALA A 145 4.35 -17.26 18.15
C ALA A 145 3.24 -17.51 17.11
N VAL A 146 2.46 -16.48 16.75
CA VAL A 146 1.45 -16.56 15.68
C VAL A 146 2.11 -16.80 14.31
N MET A 147 3.30 -16.25 14.09
CA MET A 147 4.06 -16.41 12.85
C MET A 147 4.58 -17.83 12.68
N PHE A 148 4.77 -18.59 13.75
CA PHE A 148 5.36 -19.94 13.65
C PHE A 148 4.32 -21.03 13.35
N GLY A 149 3.03 -20.67 13.34
CA GLY A 149 1.94 -21.59 13.01
C GLY A 149 1.95 -22.01 11.53
N PRO A 150 1.81 -23.31 11.18
CA PRO A 150 1.91 -23.77 9.80
C PRO A 150 0.81 -23.21 8.87
N GLU A 151 -0.35 -22.84 9.44
CA GLU A 151 -1.49 -22.26 8.72
C GLU A 151 -1.38 -20.74 8.54
N THR A 152 -0.35 -20.10 9.10
CA THR A 152 -0.20 -18.65 9.02
C THR A 152 0.09 -18.21 7.60
N SER A 153 -0.67 -17.21 7.13
CA SER A 153 -0.48 -16.65 5.79
C SER A 153 0.89 -16.02 5.66
N ASN A 154 1.46 -16.05 4.46
CA ASN A 154 2.74 -15.43 4.17
C ASN A 154 2.60 -14.03 3.59
N ASP A 155 1.41 -13.59 3.19
CA ASP A 155 1.25 -12.33 2.48
C ASP A 155 1.60 -11.07 3.28
N TRP A 156 1.77 -9.94 2.59
CA TRP A 156 2.14 -8.68 3.25
C TRP A 156 0.98 -8.06 4.03
N LEU A 157 -0.25 -8.15 3.54
CA LEU A 157 -1.35 -7.48 4.24
C LEU A 157 -1.71 -8.19 5.55
N ASN A 158 -1.84 -9.52 5.49
CA ASN A 158 -2.43 -10.32 6.56
C ASN A 158 -1.49 -11.38 7.16
N GLY A 159 -0.26 -11.47 6.66
CA GLY A 159 0.64 -12.57 6.98
C GLY A 159 2.03 -12.14 7.44
N ARG A 160 2.91 -13.16 7.53
CA ARG A 160 4.31 -13.05 7.98
C ARG A 160 5.09 -11.94 7.29
N SER A 161 4.90 -11.73 5.99
CA SER A 161 5.63 -10.69 5.25
C SER A 161 5.27 -9.28 5.71
N GLY A 162 4.03 -9.07 6.20
CA GLY A 162 3.62 -7.81 6.80
C GLY A 162 4.25 -7.61 8.16
N TYR A 163 4.35 -8.67 8.94
CA TYR A 163 5.05 -8.65 10.22
C TYR A 163 6.54 -8.31 10.05
N LEU A 164 7.20 -8.86 9.02
CA LEU A 164 8.58 -8.47 8.67
C LEU A 164 8.72 -6.95 8.41
N TYR A 165 7.73 -6.33 7.76
CA TYR A 165 7.73 -4.87 7.59
C TYR A 165 7.66 -4.15 8.95
N LEU A 166 6.78 -4.58 9.86
CA LEU A 166 6.64 -3.99 11.20
C LEU A 166 7.92 -4.12 12.02
N LEU A 167 8.61 -5.26 11.94
CA LEU A 167 9.92 -5.48 12.57
C LEU A 167 10.99 -4.51 12.03
N ARG A 168 11.05 -4.31 10.71
CA ARG A 168 11.96 -3.32 10.11
C ARG A 168 11.63 -1.89 10.53
N LEU A 169 10.34 -1.56 10.64
CA LEU A 169 9.87 -0.25 11.10
C LEU A 169 10.38 0.05 12.51
N VAL A 170 10.20 -0.88 13.46
CA VAL A 170 10.70 -0.66 14.83
C VAL A 170 12.22 -0.67 14.88
N ARG A 171 12.91 -1.55 14.14
CA ARG A 171 14.38 -1.61 14.10
C ARG A 171 15.02 -0.26 13.77
N GLY A 172 14.43 0.48 12.82
CA GLY A 172 14.92 1.81 12.43
C GLY A 172 14.99 2.83 13.58
N ALA A 173 14.12 2.71 14.60
CA ALA A 173 14.11 3.60 15.76
C ALA A 173 15.09 3.20 16.87
N PHE A 174 15.61 1.95 16.86
CA PHE A 174 16.39 1.38 17.96
C PHE A 174 17.79 0.92 17.55
N LEU A 175 18.36 1.43 16.45
CA LEU A 175 19.70 1.07 15.92
C LEU A 175 20.86 1.22 16.94
N HIS A 176 20.67 1.94 18.04
CA HIS A 176 21.67 2.13 19.09
C HIS A 176 21.38 1.31 20.37
N ASN A 177 20.32 0.51 20.37
CA ASN A 177 19.98 -0.41 21.45
C ASN A 177 20.24 -1.84 20.95
N GLN A 178 21.37 -2.40 21.36
CA GLN A 178 21.83 -3.71 20.89
C GLN A 178 20.87 -4.84 21.30
N GLU A 179 20.42 -4.88 22.55
CA GLU A 179 19.48 -5.90 23.05
C GLU A 179 18.19 -5.93 22.22
N ILE A 180 17.64 -4.76 21.92
CA ILE A 180 16.41 -4.66 21.13
C ILE A 180 16.65 -5.00 19.65
N THR A 181 17.79 -4.58 19.10
CA THR A 181 18.13 -4.90 17.71
C THR A 181 18.33 -6.40 17.52
N GLU A 182 19.05 -7.06 18.44
CA GLU A 182 19.25 -8.52 18.44
C GLU A 182 17.91 -9.26 18.56
N LEU A 183 17.02 -8.83 19.47
CA LEU A 183 15.68 -9.41 19.60
C LEU A 183 14.88 -9.32 18.28
N ILE A 184 14.91 -8.16 17.62
CA ILE A 184 14.19 -7.96 16.35
C ILE A 184 14.79 -8.85 15.25
N GLU A 185 16.12 -8.94 15.17
CA GLU A 185 16.82 -9.73 14.16
C GLU A 185 16.58 -11.22 14.34
N ASP A 186 16.71 -11.75 15.56
CA ASP A 186 16.40 -13.16 15.88
C ASP A 186 14.94 -13.49 15.54
N THR A 187 14.01 -12.60 15.89
CA THR A 187 12.59 -12.76 15.56
C THR A 187 12.36 -12.77 14.05
N ALA A 188 13.03 -11.86 13.31
CA ALA A 188 12.89 -11.75 11.87
C ALA A 188 13.44 -12.99 11.15
N ASP A 189 14.56 -13.53 11.62
CA ASP A 189 15.17 -14.75 11.07
C ASP A 189 14.22 -15.95 11.20
N GLU A 190 13.65 -16.16 12.39
CA GLU A 190 12.70 -17.26 12.61
C GLU A 190 11.44 -17.10 11.75
N VAL A 191 10.95 -15.86 11.56
CA VAL A 191 9.82 -15.58 10.67
C VAL A 191 10.18 -15.90 9.21
N ILE A 192 11.36 -15.51 8.73
CA ILE A 192 11.81 -15.82 7.35
C ILE A 192 11.94 -17.34 7.17
N GLU A 193 12.53 -18.05 8.12
CA GLU A 193 12.65 -19.51 8.07
C GLU A 193 11.28 -20.19 7.93
N ASN A 194 10.27 -19.70 8.68
CA ASN A 194 8.90 -20.20 8.56
C ASN A 194 8.26 -19.87 7.20
N ILE A 195 8.49 -18.68 6.63
CA ILE A 195 8.05 -18.38 5.26
C ILE A 195 8.73 -19.32 4.25
N MET A 196 10.03 -19.56 4.41
CA MET A 196 10.84 -20.36 3.50
C MET A 196 10.54 -21.86 3.60
N GLY A 197 10.20 -22.36 4.79
CA GLY A 197 9.75 -23.73 5.03
C GLY A 197 8.30 -24.01 4.63
N SER A 198 7.50 -22.97 4.34
CA SER A 198 6.10 -23.14 3.93
C SER A 198 5.93 -23.65 2.50
N SER A 199 4.80 -24.31 2.24
CA SER A 199 4.50 -24.92 0.93
C SER A 199 4.45 -23.91 -0.21
N ARG A 200 5.08 -24.26 -1.35
CA ARG A 200 5.10 -23.45 -2.58
C ARG A 200 4.22 -24.01 -3.70
N PRO A 201 3.65 -23.17 -4.58
CA PRO A 201 3.66 -21.70 -4.52
C PRO A 201 2.87 -21.19 -3.30
N TRP A 202 3.29 -20.07 -2.73
CA TRP A 202 2.55 -19.45 -1.61
C TRP A 202 1.13 -19.11 -2.03
N LYS A 203 0.16 -19.39 -1.15
CA LYS A 203 -1.26 -19.16 -1.41
C LYS A 203 -1.89 -18.32 -0.31
N TRP A 204 -2.80 -17.44 -0.73
CA TRP A 204 -3.73 -16.74 0.15
C TRP A 204 -5.15 -17.08 -0.29
N HIS A 205 -6.00 -17.52 0.65
CA HIS A 205 -7.32 -18.13 0.36
C HIS A 205 -7.30 -19.13 -0.80
N GLY A 206 -6.31 -20.04 -0.79
CA GLY A 206 -6.16 -21.10 -1.79
C GLY A 206 -5.66 -20.66 -3.17
N LYS A 207 -5.43 -19.35 -3.41
CA LYS A 207 -4.95 -18.81 -4.70
C LYS A 207 -3.50 -18.38 -4.61
N ALA A 208 -2.71 -18.70 -5.65
CA ALA A 208 -1.33 -18.25 -5.79
C ALA A 208 -1.30 -16.86 -6.40
N TYR A 209 -1.36 -15.81 -5.56
CA TYR A 209 -1.31 -14.43 -6.04
C TYR A 209 0.10 -14.04 -6.51
N VAL A 210 0.16 -13.12 -7.47
CA VAL A 210 1.42 -12.59 -8.02
C VAL A 210 1.79 -11.25 -7.42
N GLY A 211 0.81 -10.35 -7.24
CA GLY A 211 1.02 -8.94 -6.89
C GLY A 211 1.50 -8.67 -5.45
N ALA A 212 1.80 -7.39 -5.16
CA ALA A 212 2.58 -6.99 -3.99
C ALA A 212 1.87 -7.19 -2.63
N VAL A 213 0.53 -7.19 -2.62
CA VAL A 213 -0.24 -7.24 -1.36
C VAL A 213 -0.42 -8.67 -0.86
N HIS A 214 -0.87 -9.57 -1.74
CA HIS A 214 -1.21 -10.96 -1.38
C HIS A 214 -0.30 -12.02 -2.00
N GLY A 215 0.65 -11.61 -2.86
CA GLY A 215 1.32 -12.51 -3.77
C GLY A 215 2.84 -12.63 -3.60
N ALA A 216 3.41 -13.51 -4.43
CA ALA A 216 4.82 -13.89 -4.36
C ALA A 216 5.78 -12.70 -4.46
N ILE A 217 5.49 -11.67 -5.30
CA ILE A 217 6.38 -10.51 -5.39
C ILE A 217 6.46 -9.74 -4.07
N GLY A 218 5.31 -9.64 -3.37
CA GLY A 218 5.22 -9.04 -2.05
C GLY A 218 6.11 -9.77 -1.05
N ILE A 219 5.94 -11.09 -1.00
CA ILE A 219 6.64 -11.96 -0.06
C ILE A 219 8.16 -11.93 -0.29
N ILE A 220 8.59 -12.10 -1.54
CA ILE A 220 10.02 -12.02 -1.94
C ILE A 220 10.60 -10.67 -1.53
N THR A 221 9.88 -9.57 -1.78
CA THR A 221 10.34 -8.22 -1.45
C THR A 221 10.57 -8.08 0.06
N GLN A 222 9.62 -8.53 0.88
CA GLN A 222 9.70 -8.38 2.32
C GLN A 222 10.82 -9.23 2.93
N ILE A 223 11.06 -10.44 2.41
CA ILE A 223 12.22 -11.26 2.83
C ILE A 223 13.53 -10.54 2.49
N VAL A 224 13.71 -10.13 1.23
CA VAL A 224 14.98 -9.57 0.75
C VAL A 224 15.31 -8.22 1.39
N LEU A 225 14.29 -7.39 1.69
CA LEU A 225 14.50 -6.14 2.41
C LEU A 225 14.81 -6.35 3.90
N THR A 226 14.39 -7.47 4.48
CA THR A 226 14.73 -7.83 5.86
C THR A 226 16.13 -8.42 5.96
N ASP A 227 16.39 -9.48 5.18
CA ASP A 227 17.70 -10.11 5.08
C ASP A 227 18.04 -10.41 3.60
N PRO A 228 18.92 -9.59 2.99
CA PRO A 228 19.40 -9.79 1.63
C PRO A 228 20.10 -11.13 1.36
N SER A 229 20.57 -11.85 2.40
CA SER A 229 21.27 -13.13 2.25
C SER A 229 20.37 -14.21 1.62
N TRP A 230 19.05 -14.04 1.68
CA TRP A 230 18.07 -14.94 1.07
C TRP A 230 17.85 -14.73 -0.43
N ALA A 231 18.33 -13.62 -1.01
CA ALA A 231 18.09 -13.31 -2.42
C ALA A 231 18.54 -14.42 -3.38
N PRO A 232 19.74 -15.03 -3.26
CA PRO A 232 20.15 -16.13 -4.14
C PRO A 232 19.21 -17.35 -4.09
N LYS A 233 18.61 -17.65 -2.92
CA LYS A 233 17.66 -18.76 -2.75
C LYS A 233 16.31 -18.48 -3.39
N LEU A 234 15.98 -17.21 -3.64
CA LEU A 234 14.71 -16.76 -4.24
C LEU A 234 14.83 -16.46 -5.73
N GLU A 235 16.05 -16.49 -6.30
CA GLU A 235 16.30 -16.09 -7.70
C GLU A 235 15.48 -16.92 -8.71
N ALA A 236 15.42 -18.24 -8.53
CA ALA A 236 14.67 -19.12 -9.42
C ALA A 236 13.16 -18.84 -9.37
N GLU A 237 12.61 -18.57 -8.17
CA GLU A 237 11.19 -18.25 -7.98
C GLU A 237 10.84 -16.88 -8.55
N LEU A 238 11.70 -15.87 -8.32
CA LEU A 238 11.57 -14.56 -8.94
C LEU A 238 11.65 -14.69 -10.46
N GLY A 239 12.63 -15.43 -10.98
CA GLY A 239 12.78 -15.70 -12.41
C GLY A 239 11.57 -16.37 -13.03
N ALA A 240 10.91 -17.30 -12.34
CA ALA A 240 9.66 -17.90 -12.80
C ALA A 240 8.51 -16.87 -12.78
N LEU A 241 8.42 -16.06 -11.73
CA LEU A 241 7.40 -15.03 -11.59
C LEU A 241 7.48 -13.98 -12.72
N LEU A 242 8.69 -13.55 -13.08
CA LEU A 242 8.94 -12.63 -14.19
C LEU A 242 8.48 -13.19 -15.55
N SER A 243 8.40 -14.50 -15.70
CA SER A 243 7.94 -15.14 -16.94
C SER A 243 6.43 -15.01 -17.17
N TYR A 244 5.66 -14.62 -16.15
CA TYR A 244 4.21 -14.42 -16.27
C TYR A 244 3.82 -13.02 -16.76
N GLN A 245 4.79 -12.17 -17.14
CA GLN A 245 4.48 -10.88 -17.75
C GLN A 245 3.71 -11.08 -19.07
N TYR A 246 2.56 -10.44 -19.20
CA TYR A 246 1.78 -10.46 -20.42
C TYR A 246 2.49 -9.74 -21.57
N GLU A 247 2.00 -9.95 -22.79
CA GLU A 247 2.45 -9.20 -23.96
C GLU A 247 2.29 -7.68 -23.78
N SER A 248 1.26 -7.23 -23.06
CA SER A 248 1.04 -5.83 -22.70
C SER A 248 2.07 -5.23 -21.74
N GLY A 249 2.90 -6.06 -21.08
CA GLY A 249 3.79 -5.63 -20.00
C GLY A 249 3.20 -5.74 -18.59
N ASN A 250 1.91 -6.04 -18.46
CA ASN A 250 1.25 -6.23 -17.17
C ASN A 250 1.48 -7.63 -16.58
N PHE A 251 0.98 -7.85 -15.37
CA PHE A 251 1.04 -9.13 -14.67
C PHE A 251 -0.35 -9.66 -14.30
N PRO A 252 -0.55 -10.99 -14.25
CA PRO A 252 -1.77 -11.58 -13.71
C PRO A 252 -1.96 -11.20 -12.24
N SER A 253 -3.22 -11.18 -11.79
CA SER A 253 -3.49 -11.05 -10.34
C SER A 253 -3.03 -12.29 -9.56
N SER A 254 -3.22 -13.47 -10.16
CA SER A 254 -2.94 -14.79 -9.57
C SER A 254 -2.70 -15.83 -10.64
N LEU A 255 -2.14 -16.98 -10.24
CA LEU A 255 -1.90 -18.13 -11.09
C LEU A 255 -3.01 -19.19 -10.92
N PRO A 256 -3.39 -19.91 -12.00
CA PRO A 256 -2.94 -19.71 -13.39
C PRO A 256 -3.36 -18.33 -13.96
N PRO A 257 -2.59 -17.77 -14.93
CA PRO A 257 -2.85 -16.43 -15.45
C PRO A 257 -4.27 -16.27 -16.00
N GLY A 258 -4.92 -15.18 -15.63
CA GLY A 258 -6.29 -14.86 -16.02
C GLY A 258 -6.36 -13.78 -17.09
N ARG A 259 -7.39 -12.92 -17.00
CA ARG A 259 -7.53 -11.76 -17.88
C ARG A 259 -6.54 -10.66 -17.48
N ASP A 260 -5.83 -10.11 -18.46
CA ASP A 260 -5.02 -8.91 -18.31
C ASP A 260 -5.93 -7.67 -18.14
N ARG A 261 -6.09 -7.20 -16.90
CA ARG A 261 -7.06 -6.13 -16.59
C ARG A 261 -6.67 -5.19 -15.45
N LEU A 262 -5.98 -5.68 -14.41
CA LEU A 262 -5.68 -4.89 -13.21
C LEU A 262 -4.30 -4.28 -13.36
N VAL A 263 -4.22 -2.96 -13.32
CA VAL A 263 -2.98 -2.18 -13.35
C VAL A 263 -2.95 -1.37 -12.06
N GLN A 264 -2.68 -2.08 -10.96
CA GLN A 264 -2.79 -1.60 -9.59
C GLN A 264 -1.58 -2.05 -8.77
N PHE A 265 -1.28 -1.39 -7.66
CA PHE A 265 -0.22 -1.86 -6.75
C PHE A 265 -0.56 -3.24 -6.17
N CYS A 266 -1.80 -3.47 -5.74
CA CYS A 266 -2.20 -4.80 -5.26
C CYS A 266 -2.11 -5.91 -6.30
N HIS A 267 -2.48 -5.59 -7.55
CA HIS A 267 -2.56 -6.55 -8.64
C HIS A 267 -2.14 -5.91 -9.97
N GLY A 268 -0.98 -6.31 -10.47
CA GLY A 268 -0.48 -5.93 -11.79
C GLY A 268 0.90 -5.27 -11.75
N ALA A 269 1.24 -4.64 -12.88
CA ALA A 269 2.52 -4.00 -13.13
C ALA A 269 2.98 -3.02 -12.03
N PRO A 270 2.15 -2.10 -11.49
CA PRO A 270 2.62 -1.11 -10.53
C PRO A 270 3.29 -1.72 -9.29
N GLY A 271 2.64 -2.73 -8.68
CA GLY A 271 3.19 -3.41 -7.51
C GLY A 271 4.46 -4.17 -7.84
N VAL A 272 4.47 -4.87 -8.99
CA VAL A 272 5.67 -5.61 -9.43
C VAL A 272 6.84 -4.67 -9.69
N VAL A 273 6.63 -3.53 -10.34
CA VAL A 273 7.68 -2.53 -10.59
C VAL A 273 8.21 -1.97 -9.27
N ALA A 274 7.33 -1.55 -8.36
CA ALA A 274 7.73 -1.02 -7.06
C ALA A 274 8.61 -2.01 -6.27
N SER A 275 8.21 -3.28 -6.23
CA SER A 275 8.97 -4.36 -5.63
C SER A 275 10.33 -4.57 -6.29
N LEU A 276 10.35 -4.71 -7.62
CA LEU A 276 11.56 -5.01 -8.38
C LEU A 276 12.61 -3.92 -8.24
N LEU A 277 12.20 -2.65 -8.27
CA LEU A 277 13.13 -1.53 -8.07
C LEU A 277 13.80 -1.57 -6.69
N SER A 278 13.06 -1.95 -5.64
CA SER A 278 13.59 -2.06 -4.28
C SER A 278 14.60 -3.20 -4.13
N ILE A 279 14.39 -4.32 -4.81
CA ILE A 279 15.21 -5.53 -4.62
C ILE A 279 16.23 -5.80 -5.72
N ARG A 280 16.17 -5.08 -6.85
CA ARG A 280 17.00 -5.30 -8.04
C ARG A 280 18.48 -5.52 -7.72
N LYS A 281 19.04 -4.70 -6.83
CA LYS A 281 20.48 -4.73 -6.49
C LYS A 281 20.93 -6.04 -5.82
N TYR A 282 20.00 -6.83 -5.29
CA TYR A 282 20.27 -8.11 -4.63
C TYR A 282 20.19 -9.31 -5.59
N PHE A 283 19.85 -9.09 -6.86
CA PHE A 283 19.75 -10.11 -7.90
C PHE A 283 20.63 -9.79 -9.11
N PRO A 284 21.98 -9.75 -8.96
CA PRO A 284 22.89 -9.32 -10.03
C PRO A 284 22.79 -10.18 -11.28
N GLU A 285 22.61 -11.50 -11.15
CA GLU A 285 22.58 -12.44 -12.29
C GLU A 285 21.36 -12.26 -13.20
N ILE A 286 20.27 -11.69 -12.69
CA ILE A 286 19.04 -11.43 -13.44
C ILE A 286 18.70 -9.94 -13.56
N HIS A 287 19.62 -9.04 -13.24
CA HIS A 287 19.34 -7.60 -13.17
C HIS A 287 18.90 -7.00 -14.52
N GLU A 288 19.47 -7.44 -15.65
CA GLU A 288 19.07 -6.97 -16.98
C GLU A 288 17.67 -7.47 -17.34
N ARG A 289 17.31 -8.67 -16.87
CA ARG A 289 15.98 -9.22 -17.06
C ARG A 289 14.96 -8.41 -16.24
N ILE A 290 15.30 -8.05 -15.01
CA ILE A 290 14.50 -7.15 -14.17
C ILE A 290 14.30 -5.81 -14.90
N ASP A 291 15.35 -5.22 -15.47
CA ASP A 291 15.25 -3.94 -16.19
C ASP A 291 14.33 -4.01 -17.39
N ARG A 292 14.45 -5.06 -18.22
CA ARG A 292 13.55 -5.25 -19.37
C ARG A 292 12.10 -5.42 -18.93
N VAL A 293 11.85 -6.17 -17.86
CA VAL A 293 10.50 -6.33 -17.30
C VAL A 293 9.95 -5.00 -16.81
N VAL A 294 10.75 -4.24 -16.05
CA VAL A 294 10.35 -2.93 -15.50
C VAL A 294 10.03 -1.95 -16.62
N ALA A 295 10.87 -1.87 -17.65
CA ALA A 295 10.63 -0.99 -18.80
C ALA A 295 9.28 -1.30 -19.47
N LYS A 296 9.03 -2.57 -19.80
CA LYS A 296 7.78 -3.00 -20.42
C LYS A 296 6.55 -2.81 -19.50
N ALA A 297 6.73 -3.03 -18.21
CA ALA A 297 5.67 -2.80 -17.22
C ALA A 297 5.32 -1.30 -17.10
N ARG A 298 6.31 -0.41 -17.19
CA ARG A 298 6.08 1.04 -17.20
C ARG A 298 5.32 1.52 -18.44
N GLU A 299 5.55 0.92 -19.60
CA GLU A 299 4.73 1.18 -20.81
C GLU A 299 3.25 0.86 -20.55
N CYS A 300 2.96 -0.30 -19.96
CA CYS A 300 1.60 -0.65 -19.53
C CYS A 300 1.01 0.37 -18.55
N ILE A 301 1.78 0.78 -17.53
CA ILE A 301 1.30 1.72 -16.52
C ILE A 301 1.04 3.08 -17.17
N TRP A 302 1.91 3.54 -18.06
CA TRP A 302 1.73 4.78 -18.80
C TRP A 302 0.44 4.81 -19.62
N GLU A 303 0.10 3.69 -20.27
CA GLU A 303 -1.09 3.57 -21.10
C GLU A 303 -2.39 3.38 -20.29
N ARG A 304 -2.34 2.59 -19.20
CA ARG A 304 -3.55 2.07 -18.52
C ARG A 304 -3.63 2.38 -17.02
N GLY A 305 -2.69 3.16 -16.49
CA GLY A 305 -2.53 3.43 -15.06
C GLY A 305 -3.31 4.65 -14.54
N LEU A 306 -3.92 5.45 -15.42
CA LEU A 306 -4.82 6.55 -15.05
C LEU A 306 -6.22 6.00 -14.70
N LEU A 307 -6.33 5.40 -13.52
CA LEU A 307 -7.52 4.70 -13.07
C LEU A 307 -8.69 5.65 -12.79
N THR A 308 -9.92 5.16 -12.96
CA THR A 308 -11.15 5.88 -12.60
C THR A 308 -11.53 5.75 -11.13
N LYS A 309 -10.79 4.95 -10.36
CA LYS A 309 -10.94 4.89 -8.90
C LYS A 309 -10.28 6.10 -8.27
N GLU A 310 -10.87 6.57 -7.18
CA GLU A 310 -10.36 7.66 -6.38
C GLU A 310 -8.85 7.50 -6.10
N PRO A 311 -8.02 8.53 -6.33
CA PRO A 311 -6.58 8.39 -6.24
C PRO A 311 -6.09 7.95 -4.86
N CYS A 312 -5.46 6.79 -4.81
CA CYS A 312 -4.91 6.16 -3.61
C CYS A 312 -3.65 5.33 -3.92
N LEU A 313 -2.99 4.79 -2.91
CA LEU A 313 -1.76 3.98 -3.08
C LEU A 313 -2.03 2.57 -3.62
N CYS A 314 -3.08 1.89 -3.17
CA CYS A 314 -3.26 0.47 -3.50
C CYS A 314 -3.70 0.24 -4.95
N HIS A 315 -4.70 0.98 -5.40
CA HIS A 315 -5.35 0.74 -6.68
C HIS A 315 -5.96 2.02 -7.26
N GLY A 316 -5.21 3.11 -7.14
CA GLY A 316 -5.53 4.41 -7.72
C GLY A 316 -4.31 5.03 -8.42
N ILE A 317 -4.51 6.21 -8.99
CA ILE A 317 -3.48 6.91 -9.77
C ILE A 317 -2.23 7.20 -8.94
N SER A 318 -2.39 7.60 -7.67
CA SER A 318 -1.28 8.00 -6.79
C SER A 318 -0.24 6.88 -6.61
N GLY A 319 -0.68 5.64 -6.33
CA GLY A 319 0.23 4.50 -6.21
C GLY A 319 0.83 4.06 -7.54
N ASN A 320 0.05 4.13 -8.62
CA ASN A 320 0.56 3.84 -9.96
C ASN A 320 1.65 4.81 -10.40
N ALA A 321 1.54 6.08 -10.02
CA ALA A 321 2.51 7.11 -10.34
C ALA A 321 3.91 6.77 -9.80
N LEU A 322 3.99 6.21 -8.58
CA LEU A 322 5.27 5.89 -7.92
C LEU A 322 6.10 4.84 -8.70
N ALA A 323 5.47 4.04 -9.55
CA ALA A 323 6.16 3.08 -10.41
C ALA A 323 6.78 3.70 -11.69
N LEU A 324 6.45 4.95 -12.01
CA LEU A 324 6.87 5.62 -13.24
C LEU A 324 8.15 6.46 -13.04
N ASP A 325 8.79 6.86 -14.14
CA ASP A 325 9.93 7.79 -14.11
C ASP A 325 9.49 9.23 -13.85
N GLU A 326 10.43 10.13 -13.51
CA GLU A 326 10.17 11.48 -12.96
C GLU A 326 9.09 12.27 -13.72
N LYS A 327 9.26 12.47 -15.04
CA LYS A 327 8.30 13.23 -15.86
C LYS A 327 6.92 12.59 -15.92
N GLN A 328 6.86 11.26 -15.95
CA GLN A 328 5.60 10.51 -16.03
C GLN A 328 4.88 10.50 -14.69
N PHE A 329 5.62 10.40 -13.59
CA PHE A 329 5.11 10.55 -12.23
C PHE A 329 4.46 11.92 -12.02
N ASP A 330 5.17 13.01 -12.35
CA ASP A 330 4.63 14.37 -12.24
C ASP A 330 3.34 14.55 -13.02
N HIS A 331 3.30 13.97 -14.24
CA HIS A 331 2.12 14.01 -15.09
C HIS A 331 0.93 13.24 -14.49
N PHE A 332 1.15 12.02 -14.01
CA PHE A 332 0.10 11.24 -13.34
C PHE A 332 -0.46 11.96 -12.12
N MET A 333 0.42 12.59 -11.33
CA MET A 333 0.02 13.35 -10.15
C MET A 333 -0.87 14.55 -10.50
N THR A 334 -0.84 15.07 -11.73
CA THR A 334 -1.76 16.16 -12.13
C THR A 334 -3.24 15.75 -12.09
N TYR A 335 -3.55 14.46 -12.23
CA TYR A 335 -4.90 13.88 -12.15
C TYR A 335 -5.34 13.59 -10.72
N THR A 336 -4.46 13.80 -9.73
CA THR A 336 -4.75 13.53 -8.32
C THR A 336 -4.99 14.81 -7.53
N THR A 337 -5.22 15.96 -8.18
CA THR A 337 -5.58 17.19 -7.48
C THR A 337 -7.03 17.15 -6.99
N GLY A 338 -7.37 17.94 -5.97
CA GLY A 338 -8.76 18.06 -5.51
C GLY A 338 -9.72 18.57 -6.58
N HIS A 339 -9.23 19.35 -7.56
CA HIS A 339 -10.04 19.82 -8.69
C HIS A 339 -10.38 18.68 -9.65
N GLU A 340 -9.39 17.89 -10.05
CA GLU A 340 -9.58 16.77 -10.99
C GLU A 340 -10.50 15.70 -10.40
N ILE A 341 -10.35 15.36 -9.11
CA ILE A 341 -11.27 14.42 -8.44
C ILE A 341 -12.71 14.92 -8.49
N LYS A 342 -12.95 16.20 -8.17
CA LYS A 342 -14.28 16.80 -8.24
C LYS A 342 -14.82 16.81 -9.67
N SER A 343 -13.97 17.06 -10.68
CA SER A 343 -14.37 17.01 -12.09
C SER A 343 -14.77 15.60 -12.51
N MET A 344 -13.93 14.60 -12.26
CA MET A 344 -14.23 13.20 -12.58
C MET A 344 -15.50 12.71 -11.89
N ALA A 345 -15.72 13.11 -10.62
CA ALA A 345 -16.95 12.77 -9.90
C ALA A 345 -18.18 13.41 -10.56
N LYS A 346 -18.09 14.69 -10.95
CA LYS A 346 -19.17 15.40 -11.64
C LYS A 346 -19.52 14.75 -12.98
N ASP A 347 -18.52 14.23 -13.68
CA ASP A 347 -18.68 13.56 -14.98
C ASP A 347 -19.13 12.09 -14.85
N GLY A 348 -19.34 11.60 -13.62
CA GLY A 348 -19.75 10.21 -13.37
C GLY A 348 -18.64 9.19 -13.65
N MET A 349 -17.38 9.63 -13.68
CA MET A 349 -16.20 8.85 -14.06
C MET A 349 -15.34 8.45 -12.85
N LEU A 350 -15.78 8.73 -11.63
CA LEU A 350 -15.05 8.42 -10.39
C LEU A 350 -15.72 7.29 -9.61
N GLU A 351 -15.02 6.17 -9.45
CA GLU A 351 -15.35 5.13 -8.46
C GLU A 351 -14.82 5.57 -7.09
N LYS A 352 -15.69 5.59 -6.07
CA LYS A 352 -15.33 6.03 -4.72
C LYS A 352 -14.35 5.07 -4.05
N SER A 353 -13.55 5.61 -3.12
CA SER A 353 -12.73 4.78 -2.25
C SER A 353 -13.57 3.96 -1.25
N ASP A 354 -13.03 2.80 -0.89
CA ASP A 354 -13.57 1.94 0.18
C ASP A 354 -13.27 2.52 1.58
N ASP A 355 -12.16 3.25 1.71
CA ASP A 355 -11.81 4.05 2.89
C ASP A 355 -11.10 5.33 2.41
N PRO A 356 -11.83 6.44 2.28
CA PRO A 356 -11.32 7.66 1.70
C PRO A 356 -10.35 8.43 2.61
N SER A 357 -10.21 8.03 3.88
CA SER A 357 -9.25 8.64 4.82
C SER A 357 -7.89 7.94 4.78
N ALA A 358 -7.91 6.61 4.61
CA ALA A 358 -6.79 5.72 4.86
C ALA A 358 -5.54 5.94 4.00
N LEU A 359 -4.41 5.45 4.51
CA LEU A 359 -3.13 5.48 3.79
C LEU A 359 -3.19 4.73 2.46
N TRP A 360 -3.77 3.53 2.42
CA TRP A 360 -3.68 2.71 1.21
C TRP A 360 -4.83 2.92 0.23
N CYS A 361 -5.97 3.42 0.70
CA CYS A 361 -7.17 3.58 -0.11
C CYS A 361 -7.64 5.03 -0.26
N GLY A 362 -7.07 6.00 0.46
CA GLY A 362 -7.64 7.34 0.54
C GLY A 362 -6.64 8.49 0.52
N GLU A 363 -7.07 9.59 1.14
CA GLU A 363 -6.42 10.89 1.14
C GLU A 363 -5.04 10.86 1.76
N ALA A 364 -4.83 10.05 2.81
CA ALA A 364 -3.53 9.95 3.44
C ALA A 364 -2.46 9.42 2.48
N GLY A 365 -2.79 8.42 1.66
CA GLY A 365 -1.91 7.92 0.60
C GLY A 365 -1.60 8.94 -0.48
N ARG A 366 -2.61 9.74 -0.84
CA ARG A 366 -2.46 10.82 -1.81
C ARG A 366 -1.52 11.92 -1.29
N ALA A 367 -1.64 12.28 -0.02
CA ALA A 367 -0.73 13.23 0.63
C ALA A 367 0.72 12.71 0.62
N TRP A 368 0.94 11.42 0.92
CA TRP A 368 2.28 10.82 0.81
C TRP A 368 2.91 11.00 -0.58
N CYS A 369 2.17 10.70 -1.65
CA CYS A 369 2.69 10.87 -3.01
C CYS A 369 3.05 12.34 -3.32
N TRP A 370 2.29 13.31 -2.80
CA TRP A 370 2.63 14.72 -2.94
C TRP A 370 3.88 15.11 -2.15
N ALA A 371 4.12 14.52 -0.98
CA ALA A 371 5.37 14.70 -0.24
C ALA A 371 6.57 14.10 -0.97
N VAL A 372 6.42 12.92 -1.59
CA VAL A 372 7.43 12.32 -2.46
C VAL A 372 7.80 13.27 -3.60
N ALA A 373 6.81 13.88 -4.25
CA ALA A 373 7.02 14.86 -5.31
C ALA A 373 7.70 16.15 -4.81
N ASP A 374 7.25 16.68 -3.67
CA ASP A 374 7.74 17.94 -3.11
C ASP A 374 9.20 17.86 -2.65
N LYS A 375 9.56 16.78 -1.97
CA LYS A 375 10.91 16.55 -1.45
C LYS A 375 11.83 15.80 -2.42
N GLN A 376 11.33 15.43 -3.60
CA GLN A 376 12.05 14.61 -4.59
C GLN A 376 12.61 13.32 -3.97
N LEU A 377 11.78 12.65 -3.16
CA LEU A 377 12.17 11.41 -2.49
C LEU A 377 12.27 10.26 -3.49
N ASP A 378 12.98 9.20 -3.09
CA ASP A 378 12.82 7.89 -3.72
C ASP A 378 11.33 7.53 -3.76
N LYS A 379 10.84 7.05 -4.90
CA LYS A 379 9.42 6.75 -5.14
C LYS A 379 9.00 5.45 -4.47
N ARG A 380 8.92 5.49 -3.15
CA ARG A 380 8.59 4.37 -2.26
C ARG A 380 7.16 4.53 -1.75
N LEU A 381 6.50 3.41 -1.49
CA LEU A 381 5.18 3.35 -0.87
C LEU A 381 5.37 3.23 0.65
N LEU A 382 4.82 4.21 1.37
CA LEU A 382 4.80 4.22 2.84
C LEU A 382 4.05 3.00 3.36
N GLY A 383 4.67 2.19 4.21
CA GLY A 383 4.09 0.96 4.73
C GLY A 383 4.57 -0.32 4.04
N TYR A 384 5.43 -0.20 3.01
CA TYR A 384 5.81 -1.35 2.18
C TYR A 384 7.31 -1.43 1.90
N ASN A 385 7.89 -0.42 1.25
CA ASN A 385 9.29 -0.40 0.82
C ASN A 385 10.01 0.92 1.10
N ASP A 386 9.47 1.73 2.01
CA ASP A 386 9.97 3.03 2.43
C ASP A 386 11.18 2.98 3.37
N ILE A 387 11.50 1.80 3.93
CA ILE A 387 12.55 1.59 4.94
C ILE A 387 13.72 0.80 4.36
#